data_AF-A0A2N4U9A5-F1
#
_entry.id   AF-A0A2N4U9A5-F1
#
_cell.length_a   1.000
_cell.length_b   1.000
_cell.length_c   1.000
_cell.angle_alpha   90.00
_cell.angle_beta   90.00
_cell.angle_gamma   90.00
#
_symmetry.space_group_name_H-M   'P 1'
#
loop_
_entity.id
_entity.type
_entity.pdbx_description
1 polymer ?
#
loop_
_entity_poly.entity_id
_entity_poly.type
_entity_poly.pdbx_seq_one_letter_code
_entity_poly.pdbx_strand_id
1 'polypeptide(L)'
;MTSRPNGSELLAVARRTLLDQLLPLLPAAKSYDALMVANAMAMAARELDSQGRDESEAQILQFYRRIGLEGTQDATERGLAELIRKRAIDPSQHGLLHPLLLALTRDKLAITNPKQLDRQGDSA
;
A
#
# COMPACT_ATOMS: atom_id res chain seq x y z
N MET A 1 -10.66 -15.92 12.14
CA MET A 1 -11.06 -15.03 13.25
C MET A 1 -9.81 -14.38 13.80
N THR A 2 -9.54 -13.13 13.44
CA THR A 2 -8.34 -12.39 13.90
C THR A 2 -8.62 -11.84 15.30
N SER A 3 -7.85 -12.27 16.30
CA SER A 3 -7.96 -11.81 17.68
C SER A 3 -7.77 -10.29 17.73
N ARG A 4 -8.77 -9.58 18.23
CA ARG A 4 -8.63 -8.14 18.55
C ARG A 4 -7.89 -7.97 19.88
N PRO A 5 -7.09 -6.89 20.03
CA PRO A 5 -6.82 -5.88 19.01
C PRO A 5 -5.86 -6.37 17.91
N ASN A 6 -6.11 -5.95 16.66
CA ASN A 6 -5.22 -6.25 15.54
C ASN A 6 -3.98 -5.31 15.54
N GLY A 7 -3.01 -5.57 14.67
CA GLY A 7 -1.74 -4.84 14.68
C GLY A 7 -1.85 -3.34 14.37
N SER A 8 -2.80 -2.93 13.51
CA SER A 8 -3.08 -1.52 13.21
C SER A 8 -3.75 -0.81 14.38
N GLU A 9 -4.71 -1.45 15.05
CA GLU A 9 -5.34 -0.96 16.28
C GLU A 9 -4.28 -0.76 17.38
N LEU A 10 -3.35 -1.70 17.55
CA LEU A 10 -2.24 -1.57 18.51
C LEU A 10 -1.33 -0.39 18.20
N LEU A 11 -0.97 -0.19 16.92
CA LEU A 11 -0.17 0.97 16.49
C LEU A 11 -0.90 2.29 16.67
N ALA A 12 -2.22 2.32 16.45
CA ALA A 12 -3.03 3.50 16.69
C ALA A 12 -3.04 3.87 18.18
N VAL A 13 -3.17 2.90 19.08
CA VAL A 13 -3.08 3.12 20.53
C VAL A 13 -1.69 3.62 20.92
N ALA A 14 -0.63 2.96 20.46
CA ALA A 14 0.75 3.35 20.77
C ALA A 14 1.06 4.79 20.31
N ARG A 15 0.64 5.15 19.09
CA ARG A 15 0.79 6.50 18.54
C ARG A 15 0.05 7.54 19.38
N ARG A 16 -1.19 7.25 19.78
CA ARG A 16 -1.98 8.16 20.62
C ARG A 16 -1.33 8.37 21.98
N THR A 17 -0.88 7.30 22.63
CA THR A 17 -0.14 7.38 23.90
C THR A 17 1.14 8.23 23.75
N LEU A 18 1.89 8.04 22.66
CA LEU A 18 3.09 8.82 22.39
C LEU A 18 2.80 10.32 22.25
N LEU A 19 1.78 10.69 21.48
CA LEU A 19 1.46 12.10 21.20
C LEU A 19 0.76 12.79 22.36
N ASP A 20 -0.19 12.13 23.01
CA ASP A 20 -1.07 12.77 23.98
C ASP A 20 -0.49 12.73 25.39
N GLN A 21 0.27 11.69 25.72
CA GLN A 21 0.76 11.45 27.08
C GLN A 21 2.26 11.68 27.21
N LEU A 22 3.05 11.15 26.28
CA LEU A 22 4.51 11.18 26.42
C LEU A 22 5.11 12.47 25.86
N LEU A 23 4.68 12.93 24.69
CA LEU A 23 5.23 14.12 24.02
C LEU A 23 5.23 15.38 24.92
N PRO A 24 4.17 15.69 25.70
CA PRO A 24 4.17 16.85 26.58
C PRO A 24 5.19 16.75 27.73
N LEU A 25 5.62 15.53 28.09
CA LEU A 25 6.58 15.27 29.16
C LEU A 25 8.03 15.22 28.66
N LEU A 26 8.24 15.18 27.33
CA LEU A 26 9.57 15.12 26.75
C LEU A 26 10.24 16.50 26.73
N PRO A 27 11.58 16.56 26.89
CA PRO A 27 12.33 17.77 26.61
C PRO A 27 12.08 18.25 25.17
N ALA A 28 12.04 19.56 24.95
CA ALA A 28 11.76 20.15 23.63
C ALA A 28 12.70 19.63 22.51
N ALA A 29 13.96 19.32 22.86
CA ALA A 29 14.92 18.73 21.92
C ALA A 29 14.52 17.35 21.37
N LYS A 30 13.56 16.67 22.01
CA LYS A 30 13.06 15.34 21.63
C LYS A 30 11.69 15.36 20.97
N SER A 31 11.07 16.54 20.85
CA SER A 31 9.75 16.67 20.22
C SER A 31 9.77 16.24 18.75
N TYR A 32 10.83 16.58 18.00
CA TYR A 32 10.97 16.13 16.62
C TYR A 32 11.04 14.61 16.50
N ASP A 33 11.90 13.97 17.30
CA ASP A 33 12.07 12.52 17.31
C ASP A 33 10.74 11.81 17.61
N ALA A 34 9.99 12.29 18.60
CA ALA A 34 8.68 11.73 18.96
C ALA A 34 7.63 11.90 17.85
N LEU A 35 7.60 13.06 17.17
CA LEU A 35 6.71 13.28 16.02
C LEU A 35 7.08 12.39 14.83
N MET A 36 8.38 12.19 14.57
CA MET A 36 8.88 11.28 13.54
C MET A 36 8.43 9.84 13.83
N VAL A 37 8.58 9.36 15.07
CA VAL A 37 8.11 8.03 15.49
C VAL A 37 6.60 7.90 15.31
N ALA A 38 5.82 8.90 15.73
CA ALA A 38 4.37 8.90 15.57
C ALA A 38 3.94 8.83 14.09
N ASN A 39 4.68 9.45 13.18
CA ASN A 39 4.42 9.36 11.75
C ASN A 39 4.75 7.96 11.19
N ALA A 40 5.87 7.36 11.61
CA ALA A 40 6.23 6.00 11.21
C ALA A 40 5.17 4.98 11.68
N MET A 41 4.68 5.11 12.92
CA MET A 41 3.59 4.27 13.43
C MET A 41 2.32 4.39 12.59
N ALA A 42 1.97 5.60 12.13
CA ALA A 42 0.80 5.80 11.28
C ALA A 42 0.96 5.15 9.89
N MET A 43 2.17 5.17 9.33
CA MET A 43 2.46 4.49 8.06
C MET A 43 2.34 2.98 8.21
N ALA A 44 2.93 2.41 9.27
CA ALA A 44 2.86 0.98 9.54
C ALA A 44 1.42 0.51 9.85
N ALA A 45 0.61 1.32 10.56
CA ALA A 45 -0.79 1.00 10.80
C ALA A 45 -1.59 0.93 9.49
N ARG A 46 -1.37 1.86 8.56
CA ARG A 46 -1.99 1.84 7.22
C ARG A 46 -1.54 0.65 6.38
N GLU A 47 -0.27 0.26 6.48
CA GLU A 47 0.23 -0.94 5.81
C GLU A 47 -0.46 -2.21 6.36
N LEU A 48 -0.67 -2.29 7.67
CA LEU A 48 -1.36 -3.41 8.32
C LEU A 48 -2.88 -3.44 8.05
N ASP A 49 -3.52 -2.27 7.94
CA ASP A 49 -4.93 -2.14 7.57
C ASP A 49 -5.16 -2.35 6.07
N SER A 50 -4.10 -2.33 5.26
CA SER A 50 -4.24 -2.47 3.82
C SER A 50 -4.69 -3.89 3.44
N GLN A 51 -6.00 -4.00 3.23
CA GLN A 51 -6.62 -4.98 2.31
C GLN A 51 -6.09 -4.85 0.87
N GLY A 52 -5.26 -3.83 0.60
CA GLY A 52 -4.65 -3.56 -0.71
C GLY A 52 -3.73 -4.67 -1.22
N ARG A 53 -3.20 -5.56 -0.36
CA ARG A 53 -2.47 -6.75 -0.84
C ARG A 53 -3.43 -7.75 -1.49
N ASP A 54 -4.55 -8.03 -0.82
CA ASP A 54 -5.61 -8.91 -1.35
C ASP A 54 -6.26 -8.31 -2.61
N GLU A 55 -6.47 -6.99 -2.63
CA GLU A 55 -7.05 -6.29 -3.79
C GLU A 55 -6.10 -6.22 -4.99
N SER A 56 -4.81 -5.96 -4.76
CA SER A 56 -3.78 -5.99 -5.80
C SER A 56 -3.63 -7.40 -6.40
N GLU A 57 -3.59 -8.42 -5.55
CA GLU A 57 -3.53 -9.82 -6.00
C GLU A 57 -4.80 -10.22 -6.77
N ALA A 58 -5.98 -9.75 -6.34
CA ALA A 58 -7.23 -9.96 -7.07
C ALA A 58 -7.23 -9.27 -8.45
N GLN A 59 -6.73 -8.04 -8.55
CA GLN A 59 -6.59 -7.30 -9.82
C GLN A 59 -5.61 -8.02 -10.77
N ILE A 60 -4.46 -8.46 -10.26
CA ILE A 60 -3.46 -9.22 -11.03
C ILE A 60 -4.03 -10.56 -11.50
N LEU A 61 -4.74 -11.25 -10.62
CA LEU A 61 -5.40 -12.52 -10.94
C LEU A 61 -6.45 -12.34 -12.05
N GLN A 62 -7.25 -11.28 -12.01
CA GLN A 62 -8.20 -10.96 -13.08
C GLN A 62 -7.49 -10.68 -14.40
N PHE A 63 -6.37 -9.94 -14.37
CA PHE A 63 -5.55 -9.72 -15.55
C PHE A 63 -5.02 -11.03 -16.14
N TYR A 64 -4.46 -11.92 -15.32
CA TYR A 64 -3.99 -13.25 -15.78
C TYR A 64 -5.09 -14.05 -16.47
N ARG A 65 -6.30 -14.09 -15.89
CA ARG A 65 -7.45 -14.75 -16.52
C ARG A 65 -7.79 -14.14 -17.87
N ARG A 66 -7.74 -12.82 -17.99
CA ARG A 66 -8.11 -12.09 -19.22
C ARG A 66 -7.12 -12.31 -20.35
N ILE A 67 -5.84 -12.51 -20.05
CA ILE A 67 -4.80 -12.81 -21.04
C ILE A 67 -4.62 -14.32 -21.28
N GLY A 68 -5.41 -15.18 -20.61
CA GLY A 68 -5.34 -16.63 -20.76
C GLY A 68 -4.12 -17.28 -20.10
N LEU A 69 -3.52 -16.64 -19.08
CA LEU A 69 -2.41 -17.22 -18.33
C LEU A 69 -2.95 -18.24 -17.31
N GLU A 70 -2.65 -19.52 -17.49
CA GLU A 70 -3.01 -20.58 -16.55
C GLU A 70 -1.98 -20.64 -15.40
N GLY A 71 -2.43 -20.35 -14.17
CA GLY A 71 -1.57 -20.36 -12.98
C GLY A 71 -1.88 -19.20 -12.04
N THR A 72 -2.79 -19.41 -11.09
CA THR A 72 -3.24 -18.38 -10.14
C THR A 72 -2.33 -18.24 -8.92
N GLN A 73 -1.40 -19.19 -8.73
CA GLN A 73 -0.56 -19.28 -7.54
C GLN A 73 0.49 -18.15 -7.45
N ASP A 74 0.85 -17.55 -8.59
CA ASP A 74 1.80 -16.44 -8.68
C ASP A 74 1.13 -15.12 -9.09
N ALA A 75 -0.17 -14.94 -8.82
CA ALA A 75 -0.89 -13.69 -9.05
C ALA A 75 -0.51 -12.59 -8.05
N THR A 76 0.79 -12.43 -7.81
CA THR A 76 1.40 -11.41 -6.96
C THR A 76 2.09 -10.38 -7.84
N GLU A 77 2.37 -9.20 -7.29
CA GLU A 77 3.14 -8.18 -7.99
C GLU A 77 4.54 -8.66 -8.38
N ARG A 78 5.15 -9.52 -7.55
CA ARG A 78 6.44 -10.12 -7.83
C ARG A 78 6.35 -11.02 -9.07
N GLY A 79 5.33 -11.88 -9.13
CA GLY A 79 5.06 -12.74 -10.28
C GLY A 79 4.83 -11.92 -11.54
N LEU A 80 4.00 -10.87 -11.47
CA LEU A 80 3.74 -9.97 -12.60
C LEU A 80 5.03 -9.29 -13.07
N ALA A 81 5.85 -8.78 -12.15
CA ALA A 81 7.12 -8.15 -12.49
C ALA A 81 8.12 -9.12 -13.14
N GLU A 82 8.11 -10.40 -12.74
CA GLU A 82 8.93 -11.43 -13.37
C GLU A 82 8.47 -11.73 -14.80
N LEU A 83 7.15 -11.80 -15.06
CA LEU A 83 6.60 -11.96 -16.41
C LEU A 83 6.99 -10.78 -17.32
N ILE A 84 6.88 -9.55 -16.82
CA ILE A 84 7.28 -8.34 -17.57
C ILE A 84 8.78 -8.39 -17.89
N ARG A 85 9.63 -8.68 -16.91
CA ARG A 85 11.10 -8.77 -17.09
C ARG A 85 11.50 -9.84 -18.10
N LYS A 86 10.80 -10.98 -18.10
CA LYS A 86 11.00 -12.08 -19.07
C LYS A 86 10.39 -11.81 -20.45
N ARG A 87 9.69 -10.67 -20.64
CA ARG A 87 8.90 -10.36 -21.84
C ARG A 87 7.90 -11.48 -22.17
N ALA A 88 7.35 -12.11 -21.14
CA ALA A 88 6.40 -13.22 -21.25
C ALA A 88 4.95 -12.77 -21.45
N ILE A 89 4.70 -11.45 -21.49
CA ILE A 89 3.40 -10.86 -21.81
C ILE A 89 3.45 -10.41 -23.27
N ASP A 90 2.51 -10.88 -24.07
CA ASP A 90 2.41 -10.52 -25.48
C ASP A 90 2.20 -9.01 -25.65
N PRO A 91 2.89 -8.34 -26.61
CA PRO A 91 2.73 -6.91 -26.85
C PRO A 91 1.29 -6.46 -27.13
N SER A 92 0.44 -7.33 -27.71
CA SER A 92 -0.99 -7.06 -27.92
C SER A 92 -1.77 -6.87 -26.61
N GLN A 93 -1.27 -7.42 -25.50
CA GLN A 93 -1.88 -7.32 -24.17
C GLN A 93 -1.40 -6.09 -23.39
N HIS A 94 -0.45 -5.30 -23.92
CA HIS A 94 0.05 -4.09 -23.25
C HIS A 94 -1.05 -3.05 -22.97
N GLY A 95 -2.09 -3.00 -23.82
CA GLY A 95 -3.26 -2.14 -23.59
C GLY A 95 -4.04 -2.48 -22.31
N LEU A 96 -3.93 -3.71 -21.81
CA LEU A 96 -4.51 -4.15 -20.54
C LEU A 96 -3.52 -4.08 -19.38
N LEU A 97 -2.24 -4.33 -19.66
CA LEU A 97 -1.18 -4.26 -18.67
C LEU A 97 -0.96 -2.85 -18.14
N HIS A 98 -0.94 -1.83 -19.02
CA HIS A 98 -0.66 -0.45 -18.61
C HIS A 98 -1.69 0.10 -17.60
N PRO A 99 -3.03 -0.02 -17.83
CA PRO A 99 -4.02 0.38 -16.84
C PRO A 99 -3.88 -0.33 -15.50
N LEU A 100 -3.56 -1.64 -15.49
CA LEU A 100 -3.32 -2.39 -14.26
C LEU A 100 -2.14 -1.80 -13.47
N LEU A 101 -0.99 -1.60 -14.13
CA LEU A 101 0.19 -1.04 -13.46
C LEU A 101 -0.08 0.36 -12.90
N LEU A 102 -0.88 1.17 -13.60
CA LEU A 102 -1.28 2.49 -13.13
C LEU A 102 -2.20 2.42 -11.91
N ALA A 103 -3.18 1.49 -11.91
CA ALA A 103 -4.07 1.26 -10.77
C ALA A 103 -3.29 0.83 -9.53
N LEU A 104 -2.47 -0.22 -9.63
CA LEU A 104 -1.62 -0.70 -8.54
C LEU A 104 -0.69 0.40 -7.98
N THR A 105 -0.17 1.25 -8.86
CA THR A 105 0.68 2.38 -8.45
C THR A 105 -0.11 3.44 -7.68
N ARG A 106 -1.33 3.77 -8.13
CA ARG A 106 -2.22 4.72 -7.45
C ARG A 106 -2.67 4.21 -6.10
N ASP A 107 -3.00 2.92 -5.99
CA ASP A 107 -3.40 2.29 -4.74
C ASP A 107 -2.27 2.40 -3.69
N LYS A 108 -1.02 2.14 -4.11
CA LYS A 108 0.17 2.34 -3.25
C LYS A 108 0.42 3.80 -2.88
N LEU A 109 0.20 4.72 -3.82
CA LEU A 109 0.32 6.16 -3.55
C LEU A 109 -0.75 6.64 -2.57
N ALA A 110 -1.96 6.10 -2.60
CA ALA A 110 -3.01 6.43 -1.63
C ALA A 110 -2.60 6.07 -0.19
N ILE A 111 -1.90 4.94 -0.02
CA ILE A 111 -1.41 4.47 1.27
C ILE A 111 -0.23 5.32 1.78
N THR A 112 0.72 5.60 0.90
CA THR A 112 1.99 6.25 1.27
C THR A 112 1.93 7.77 1.29
N ASN A 113 1.17 8.39 0.38
CA ASN A 113 1.09 9.84 0.22
C ASN A 113 -0.24 10.29 -0.43
N PRO A 114 -1.37 10.24 0.29
CA PRO A 114 -2.70 10.51 -0.26
C PRO A 114 -2.84 11.93 -0.85
N LYS A 115 -2.12 12.92 -0.31
CA LYS A 115 -2.15 14.32 -0.78
C LYS A 115 -1.66 14.51 -2.22
N GLN A 116 -0.94 13.55 -2.79
CA GLN A 116 -0.49 13.63 -4.19
C GLN A 116 -1.56 13.22 -5.19
N LEU A 117 -2.54 12.40 -4.79
CA LEU A 117 -3.64 12.02 -5.66
C LEU A 117 -4.63 13.18 -5.86
N ASP A 118 -4.88 13.96 -4.81
CA ASP A 118 -5.73 15.17 -4.89
C ASP A 118 -5.17 16.22 -5.87
N ARG A 119 -3.84 16.32 -5.94
CA ARG A 119 -3.16 17.31 -6.80
C ARG A 119 -3.20 16.96 -8.31
N GLN A 120 -3.50 15.71 -8.67
CA GLN A 120 -3.68 15.31 -10.07
C GLN A 120 -5.11 15.56 -10.58
N GLY A 121 -6.08 15.85 -9.71
CA GLY A 121 -7.45 16.17 -10.08
C GLY A 121 -7.71 17.63 -10.46
N ASP A 122 -6.81 18.55 -10.08
CA ASP A 122 -6.94 20.00 -10.34
C ASP A 122 -6.29 20.48 -11.66
N SER A 123 -5.72 19.56 -12.44
CA SER A 123 -5.24 19.84 -13.81
C SER A 123 -6.14 19.13 -14.82
N ALA A 124 -7.39 19.57 -14.92
CA ALA A 124 -8.33 19.21 -15.99
C ALA A 124 -8.94 20.48 -16.59
#